data_AF-A0AAQ4DMM5-F1
#
_entry.id   AF-A0AAQ4DMM5-F1
#
_cell.length_a   1.000
_cell.length_b   1.000
_cell.length_c   1.000
_cell.angle_alpha   90.00
_cell.angle_beta   90.00
_cell.angle_gamma   90.00
#
_symmetry.space_group_name_H-M   'P 1'
#
loop_
_entity.id
_entity.type
_entity.pdbx_description
1 polymer ?
#
loop_
_entity_poly.entity_id
_entity_poly.type
_entity_poly.pdbx_seq_one_letter_code
_entity_poly.pdbx_strand_id
1 'polypeptide(L)'
;MFTNSSYVKLVAHLKCSTSSVAVVVTVLLALFSILPLLMMIIGVQYLQECPKEPNIPLYLLIGGAFGLIKVGTLLYHQMRRHRYERLDDALADGDIDELWSSTSTKVTEYALTIFLLVWFGMGNYWVLHIYRPRYEPLLREPNNYCDKTVYTFSLIHLLVCYGVIGLWVIEVICLALCVRVFGLWCKK
;
A
#
# COMPACT_ATOMS: atom_id res chain seq x y z
N MET A 1 -36.77 18.94 15.36
CA MET A 1 -35.57 19.62 15.90
C MET A 1 -34.54 18.66 16.52
N PHE A 2 -34.86 17.39 16.82
CA PHE A 2 -33.92 16.43 17.44
C PHE A 2 -32.97 15.69 16.48
N THR A 3 -33.18 15.78 15.16
CA THR A 3 -32.36 15.07 14.15
C THR A 3 -30.93 15.61 14.07
N ASN A 4 -30.68 16.89 14.34
CA ASN A 4 -29.33 17.45 14.26
C ASN A 4 -28.38 16.93 15.36
N SER A 5 -28.88 16.62 16.56
CA SER A 5 -28.00 16.25 17.69
C SER A 5 -27.40 14.84 17.55
N SER A 6 -28.19 13.87 17.08
CA SER A 6 -27.71 12.49 16.87
C SER A 6 -26.79 12.37 15.65
N TYR A 7 -27.06 13.12 14.58
CA TYR A 7 -26.19 13.18 13.41
C TYR A 7 -24.83 13.82 13.74
N VAL A 8 -24.82 14.93 14.49
CA VAL A 8 -23.57 15.59 14.89
C VAL A 8 -22.74 14.70 15.82
N LYS A 9 -23.37 13.98 16.76
CA LYS A 9 -22.68 13.01 17.62
C LYS A 9 -22.11 11.83 16.84
N LEU A 10 -22.86 11.29 15.87
CA LEU A 10 -22.37 10.21 15.01
C LEU A 10 -21.21 10.68 14.14
N VAL A 11 -21.32 11.85 13.50
CA VAL A 11 -20.25 12.43 12.68
C VAL A 11 -19.02 12.73 13.55
N ALA A 12 -19.19 13.20 14.79
CA ALA A 12 -18.09 13.39 15.73
C ALA A 12 -17.44 12.06 16.15
N HIS A 13 -18.24 11.01 16.43
CA HIS A 13 -17.72 9.66 16.73
C HIS A 13 -17.02 9.01 15.53
N LEU A 14 -17.56 9.14 14.32
CA LEU A 14 -16.91 8.71 13.09
C LEU A 14 -15.61 9.47 12.90
N LYS A 15 -15.60 10.80 13.05
CA LYS A 15 -14.39 11.61 12.88
C LYS A 15 -13.31 11.25 13.92
N CYS A 16 -13.69 10.98 15.16
CA CYS A 16 -12.79 10.53 16.23
C CYS A 16 -12.24 9.12 15.95
N SER A 17 -13.12 8.18 15.56
CA SER A 17 -12.73 6.82 15.17
C SER A 17 -11.83 6.82 13.94
N THR A 18 -12.16 7.57 12.89
CA THR A 18 -11.33 7.73 11.69
C THR A 18 -10.00 8.41 12.01
N SER A 19 -9.93 9.34 12.96
CA SER A 19 -8.66 9.97 13.37
C SER A 19 -7.73 8.98 14.09
N SER A 20 -8.25 8.20 15.05
CA SER A 20 -7.46 7.17 15.73
C SER A 20 -7.04 6.06 14.76
N VAL A 21 -7.95 5.64 13.87
CA VAL A 21 -7.66 4.66 12.82
C VAL A 21 -6.64 5.21 11.82
N ALA A 22 -6.69 6.48 11.44
CA ALA A 22 -5.72 7.09 10.53
C ALA A 22 -4.29 7.11 11.11
N VAL A 23 -4.14 7.39 12.40
CA VAL A 23 -2.83 7.34 13.08
C VAL A 23 -2.30 5.91 13.11
N VAL A 24 -3.13 4.94 13.50
CA VAL A 24 -2.75 3.52 13.52
C VAL A 24 -2.40 3.02 12.12
N VAL A 25 -3.19 3.36 11.11
CA VAL A 25 -2.93 3.04 9.70
C VAL A 25 -1.63 3.68 9.23
N THR A 26 -1.34 4.91 9.60
CA THR A 26 -0.07 5.58 9.23
C THR A 26 1.14 4.87 9.86
N VAL A 27 1.06 4.49 11.13
CA VAL A 27 2.12 3.75 11.83
C VAL A 27 2.29 2.35 11.22
N LEU A 28 1.19 1.66 10.93
CA LEU A 28 1.22 0.37 10.25
C LEU A 28 1.82 0.49 8.85
N LEU A 29 1.45 1.48 8.05
CA LEU A 29 2.03 1.73 6.72
C LEU A 29 3.53 2.02 6.80
N ALA A 30 3.97 2.79 7.81
CA ALA A 30 5.37 3.04 8.06
C ALA A 30 6.12 1.74 8.44
N LEU A 31 5.53 0.88 9.27
CA LEU A 31 6.10 -0.43 9.58
C LEU A 31 6.15 -1.34 8.34
N PHE A 32 5.08 -1.36 7.54
CA PHE A 32 4.99 -2.12 6.29
C PHE A 32 5.98 -1.63 5.23
N SER A 33 6.49 -0.39 5.34
CA SER A 33 7.55 0.14 4.46
C SER A 33 8.92 -0.51 4.67
N ILE A 34 9.13 -1.21 5.78
CA ILE A 34 10.33 -2.02 6.00
C ILE A 34 10.35 -3.23 5.05
N LEU A 35 9.17 -3.77 4.72
CA LEU A 35 9.05 -4.89 3.79
C LEU A 35 9.61 -4.58 2.40
N PRO A 36 9.19 -3.52 1.67
CA PRO A 36 9.73 -3.20 0.34
C PRO A 36 11.23 -2.88 0.35
N LEU A 37 11.81 -2.40 1.46
CA LEU A 37 13.26 -2.28 1.61
C LEU A 37 13.95 -3.65 1.60
N LEU A 38 13.43 -4.60 2.39
CA LEU A 38 13.94 -5.97 2.38
C LEU A 38 13.75 -6.64 1.02
N MET A 39 12.65 -6.36 0.32
CA MET A 39 12.43 -6.87 -1.05
C MET A 39 13.47 -6.34 -2.03
N MET A 40 13.82 -5.05 -1.92
CA MET A 40 14.84 -4.44 -2.76
C MET A 40 16.23 -5.02 -2.50
N ILE A 41 16.60 -5.23 -1.23
CA ILE A 41 17.89 -5.82 -0.84
C ILE A 41 18.01 -7.26 -1.34
N ILE A 42 16.99 -8.09 -1.09
CA ILE A 42 16.95 -9.49 -1.53
C ILE A 42 16.91 -9.56 -3.06
N GLY A 43 16.13 -8.68 -3.70
CA GLY A 43 16.08 -8.56 -5.15
C GLY A 43 17.46 -8.32 -5.75
N VAL A 44 18.22 -7.36 -5.22
CA VAL A 44 19.57 -7.05 -5.73
C VAL A 44 20.58 -8.16 -5.43
N GLN A 45 20.56 -8.74 -4.23
CA GLN A 45 21.53 -9.76 -3.83
C GLN A 45 21.32 -11.10 -4.55
N TYR A 46 20.06 -11.50 -4.79
CA TYR A 46 19.73 -12.79 -5.41
C TYR A 46 19.48 -12.71 -6.92
N LEU A 47 19.78 -11.56 -7.57
CA LEU A 47 19.72 -11.40 -9.03
C LEU A 47 20.60 -12.40 -9.79
N GLN A 48 21.65 -12.93 -9.16
CA GLN A 48 22.63 -13.82 -9.78
C GLN A 48 22.45 -15.30 -9.39
N GLU A 49 21.63 -15.61 -8.37
CA GLU A 49 21.50 -16.97 -7.82
C GLU A 49 20.22 -17.72 -8.27
N CYS A 50 19.32 -17.09 -9.02
CA CYS A 50 18.18 -17.77 -9.68
C CYS A 50 18.23 -17.60 -11.22
N PRO A 51 19.11 -18.33 -11.93
CA PRO A 51 19.19 -18.30 -13.39
C PRO A 51 17.96 -18.91 -14.09
N LYS A 52 17.10 -19.60 -13.34
CA LYS A 52 15.91 -20.28 -13.85
C LYS A 52 14.84 -19.32 -14.35
N GLU A 53 14.69 -18.16 -13.71
CA GLU A 53 13.68 -17.17 -14.10
C GLU A 53 14.03 -15.77 -13.57
N PRO A 54 14.70 -14.91 -14.37
CA PRO A 54 15.12 -13.56 -13.95
C PRO A 54 13.94 -12.62 -13.70
N ASN A 55 12.72 -13.03 -14.05
CA ASN A 55 11.50 -12.24 -13.88
C ASN A 55 11.08 -12.12 -12.41
N ILE A 56 11.41 -13.08 -11.54
CA ILE A 56 11.04 -13.02 -10.11
C ILE A 56 11.88 -11.98 -9.35
N PRO A 57 13.23 -11.94 -9.45
CA PRO A 57 14.00 -10.87 -8.84
C PRO A 57 13.63 -9.49 -9.40
N LEU A 58 13.35 -9.39 -10.70
CA LEU A 58 12.91 -8.14 -11.33
C LEU A 58 11.52 -7.70 -10.83
N TYR A 59 10.62 -8.66 -10.60
CA TYR A 59 9.34 -8.44 -9.94
C TYR A 59 9.49 -7.80 -8.56
N LEU A 60 10.34 -8.39 -7.73
CA LEU A 60 10.59 -7.94 -6.35
C LEU A 60 11.26 -6.56 -6.33
N LEU A 61 12.18 -6.31 -7.27
CA LEU A 61 12.92 -5.05 -7.38
C LEU A 61 12.00 -3.88 -7.79
N ILE A 62 11.25 -4.05 -8.87
CA ILE A 62 10.34 -3.01 -9.39
C ILE A 62 9.19 -2.80 -8.41
N GLY A 63 8.58 -3.87 -7.90
CA GLY A 63 7.52 -3.78 -6.90
C GLY A 63 7.96 -3.06 -5.63
N GLY A 64 9.17 -3.38 -5.12
CA GLY A 64 9.77 -2.71 -3.98
C GLY A 64 10.06 -1.22 -4.22
N ALA A 65 10.65 -0.88 -5.37
CA ALA A 65 10.96 0.51 -5.72
C ALA A 65 9.71 1.39 -5.85
N PHE A 66 8.71 0.95 -6.61
CA PHE A 66 7.45 1.68 -6.75
C PHE A 66 6.66 1.76 -5.43
N GLY A 67 6.75 0.72 -4.60
CA GLY A 67 6.19 0.73 -3.24
C GLY A 67 6.85 1.78 -2.34
N LEU A 68 8.19 1.89 -2.37
CA LEU A 68 8.93 2.91 -1.62
C LEU A 68 8.65 4.32 -2.11
N ILE A 69 8.56 4.53 -3.43
CA ILE A 69 8.19 5.81 -4.02
C ILE A 69 6.82 6.22 -3.48
N LYS A 70 5.83 5.32 -3.52
CA LYS A 70 4.49 5.61 -3.01
C LYS A 70 4.49 5.96 -1.52
N VAL A 71 5.18 5.19 -0.67
CA VAL A 71 5.29 5.53 0.77
C VAL A 71 6.00 6.87 0.96
N GLY A 72 7.07 7.13 0.20
CA GLY A 72 7.80 8.40 0.22
C GLY A 72 6.92 9.58 -0.17
N THR A 73 6.08 9.44 -1.20
CA THR A 73 5.13 10.48 -1.64
C THR A 73 4.06 10.72 -0.57
N LEU A 74 3.50 9.66 0.04
CA LEU A 74 2.55 9.80 1.16
C LEU A 74 3.15 10.51 2.37
N LEU A 75 4.36 10.13 2.78
CA LEU A 75 5.08 10.78 3.89
C LEU A 75 5.45 12.22 3.55
N TYR A 76 5.89 12.48 2.32
CA TYR A 76 6.16 13.83 1.83
C TYR A 76 4.91 14.70 1.90
N HIS A 77 3.75 14.16 1.50
CA HIS A 77 2.47 14.85 1.63
C HIS A 77 2.07 15.13 3.07
N GLN A 78 2.23 14.15 3.96
CA GLN A 78 1.94 14.34 5.38
C GLN A 78 2.85 15.42 6.01
N MET A 79 4.15 15.37 5.73
CA MET A 79 5.11 16.39 6.19
C MET A 79 4.79 17.76 5.61
N ARG A 80 4.49 17.83 4.30
CA ARG A 80 4.12 19.09 3.64
C ARG A 80 2.84 19.65 4.22
N ARG A 81 1.82 18.82 4.48
CA ARG A 81 0.57 19.23 5.10
C ARG A 81 0.78 19.85 6.49
N HIS A 82 1.61 19.22 7.33
CA HIS A 82 1.96 19.78 8.63
C HIS A 82 2.77 21.07 8.55
N ARG A 83 3.66 21.20 7.55
CA ARG A 83 4.37 22.47 7.30
C ARG A 83 3.44 23.55 6.76
N TYR A 84 2.48 23.16 5.94
CA TYR A 84 1.50 24.05 5.33
C TYR A 84 0.54 24.63 6.37
N GLU A 85 -0.01 23.81 7.27
CA GLU A 85 -0.81 24.27 8.42
C GLU A 85 -0.07 25.30 9.28
N ARG A 86 1.27 25.25 9.34
CA ARG A 86 2.09 26.25 10.04
C ARG A 86 2.40 27.52 9.24
N LEU A 87 2.33 27.44 7.91
CA LEU A 87 2.67 28.55 7.01
C LEU A 87 1.43 29.37 6.63
N ASP A 88 0.26 28.72 6.56
CA ASP A 88 -1.04 29.34 6.26
C ASP A 88 -1.46 30.32 7.38
N ASP A 89 -1.12 30.02 8.64
CA ASP A 89 -1.19 30.96 9.77
C ASP A 89 -0.34 32.23 9.55
N ALA A 90 0.62 32.22 8.62
CA ALA A 90 1.59 33.29 8.40
C ALA A 90 1.46 34.04 7.05
N LEU A 91 0.79 33.49 6.03
CA LEU A 91 0.80 34.02 4.65
C LEU A 91 -0.58 33.92 3.97
N ALA A 92 -1.51 34.81 4.33
CA ALA A 92 -2.78 34.97 3.63
C ALA A 92 -2.64 35.85 2.36
N ASP A 93 -1.83 35.44 1.36
CA ASP A 93 -1.88 36.00 -0.01
C ASP A 93 -1.02 35.15 -0.99
N GLY A 94 -1.63 34.34 -1.87
CA GLY A 94 -0.90 33.66 -2.96
C GLY A 94 -1.52 32.36 -3.50
N ASP A 95 -2.51 32.48 -4.41
CA ASP A 95 -3.50 31.41 -4.66
C ASP A 95 -3.38 30.70 -6.05
N ILE A 96 -2.20 30.59 -6.67
CA ILE A 96 -2.08 30.05 -8.05
C ILE A 96 -1.13 28.83 -8.19
N ASP A 97 -0.04 28.74 -7.41
CA ASP A 97 0.93 27.62 -7.52
C ASP A 97 0.49 26.33 -6.79
N GLU A 98 -0.45 26.43 -5.85
CA GLU A 98 -0.91 25.29 -5.05
C GLU A 98 -1.83 24.34 -5.80
N LEU A 99 -2.63 24.88 -6.73
CA LEU A 99 -3.61 24.11 -7.48
C LEU A 99 -2.94 23.12 -8.45
N TRP A 100 -1.85 23.54 -9.09
CA TRP A 100 -1.04 22.69 -9.99
C TRP A 100 -0.28 21.60 -9.22
N SER A 101 0.26 21.94 -8.05
CA SER A 101 0.98 20.98 -7.21
C SER A 101 0.04 19.91 -6.63
N SER A 102 -1.15 20.30 -6.20
CA SER A 102 -2.21 19.41 -5.66
C SER A 102 -2.74 18.41 -6.68
N THR A 103 -2.94 18.85 -7.93
CA THR A 103 -3.52 17.99 -8.98
C THR A 103 -2.49 16.98 -9.48
N SER A 104 -1.24 17.41 -9.71
CA SER A 104 -0.15 16.54 -10.18
C SER A 104 0.14 15.40 -9.19
N THR A 105 0.09 15.70 -7.89
CA THR A 105 0.35 14.69 -6.87
C THR A 105 -0.75 13.64 -6.76
N LYS A 106 -2.02 14.04 -6.90
CA LYS A 106 -3.13 13.08 -6.93
C LYS A 106 -3.04 12.16 -8.15
N VAL A 107 -2.74 12.71 -9.32
CA VAL A 107 -2.57 11.91 -10.55
C VAL A 107 -1.43 10.91 -10.39
N THR A 108 -0.31 11.33 -9.80
CA THR A 108 0.84 10.47 -9.53
C THR A 108 0.49 9.33 -8.57
N GLU A 109 -0.21 9.63 -7.46
CA GLU A 109 -0.69 8.62 -6.50
C GLU A 109 -1.63 7.58 -7.13
N TYR A 110 -2.58 8.02 -7.96
CA TYR A 110 -3.48 7.12 -8.67
C TYR A 110 -2.73 6.25 -9.68
N ALA A 111 -1.83 6.83 -10.46
CA ALA A 111 -1.03 6.11 -11.45
C ALA A 111 -0.15 5.03 -10.78
N LEU A 112 0.54 5.39 -9.68
CA LEU A 112 1.35 4.46 -8.90
C LEU A 112 0.49 3.31 -8.33
N THR A 113 -0.72 3.62 -7.86
CA THR A 113 -1.63 2.61 -7.33
C THR A 113 -2.09 1.62 -8.38
N ILE A 114 -2.50 2.09 -9.56
CA ILE A 114 -2.92 1.23 -10.67
C ILE A 114 -1.74 0.35 -11.13
N PHE A 115 -0.56 0.95 -11.28
CA PHE A 115 0.65 0.21 -11.64
C PHE A 115 0.95 -0.91 -10.64
N LEU A 116 0.92 -0.60 -9.34
CA LEU A 116 1.16 -1.59 -8.28
C LEU A 116 0.11 -2.73 -8.28
N LEU A 117 -1.15 -2.44 -8.62
CA LEU A 117 -2.20 -3.47 -8.72
C LEU A 117 -1.96 -4.42 -9.89
N VAL A 118 -1.64 -3.88 -11.07
CA VAL A 118 -1.29 -4.68 -12.26
C VAL A 118 -0.03 -5.50 -11.98
N TRP A 119 0.96 -4.88 -11.36
CA TRP A 119 2.20 -5.54 -10.95
C TRP A 119 1.89 -6.70 -9.99
N PHE A 120 1.11 -6.46 -8.93
CA PHE A 120 0.71 -7.49 -7.98
C PHE A 120 0.07 -8.70 -8.68
N GLY A 121 -0.82 -8.48 -9.65
CA GLY A 121 -1.42 -9.57 -10.44
C GLY A 121 -0.39 -10.38 -11.21
N MET A 122 0.58 -9.71 -11.85
CA MET A 122 1.68 -10.36 -12.56
C MET A 122 2.57 -11.18 -11.60
N GLY A 123 2.84 -10.66 -10.40
CA GLY A 123 3.57 -11.36 -9.35
C GLY A 123 2.90 -12.64 -8.90
N ASN A 124 1.58 -12.60 -8.68
CA ASN A 124 0.81 -13.79 -8.34
C ASN A 124 0.93 -14.86 -9.44
N TYR A 125 0.84 -14.45 -10.70
CA TYR A 125 1.02 -15.35 -11.83
C TYR A 125 2.42 -15.99 -11.83
N TRP A 126 3.50 -15.19 -11.71
CA TRP A 126 4.86 -15.71 -11.71
C TRP A 126 5.17 -16.62 -10.51
N VAL A 127 4.66 -16.29 -9.33
CA VAL A 127 4.85 -17.12 -8.12
C VAL A 127 4.08 -18.44 -8.21
N LEU A 128 2.85 -18.43 -8.73
CA LEU A 128 2.02 -19.63 -8.87
C LEU A 128 2.47 -20.52 -10.04
N HIS A 129 2.99 -19.93 -11.12
CA HIS A 129 3.52 -20.66 -12.27
C HIS A 129 4.69 -21.58 -11.88
N ILE A 130 5.48 -21.19 -10.87
CA ILE A 130 6.73 -21.86 -10.48
C ILE A 130 6.50 -22.84 -9.32
N TYR A 131 5.25 -23.22 -8.99
CA TYR A 131 4.89 -24.09 -7.86
C TYR A 131 5.65 -25.44 -7.75
N ARG A 132 6.42 -25.84 -8.77
CA ARG A 132 7.52 -26.84 -8.65
C ARG A 132 8.92 -26.22 -8.84
N PRO A 133 9.48 -25.45 -7.88
CA PRO A 133 10.88 -25.09 -7.95
C PRO A 133 11.73 -26.33 -7.62
N ARG A 134 12.84 -26.51 -8.36
CA ARG A 134 13.88 -27.49 -8.03
C ARG A 134 14.94 -26.75 -7.23
N TYR A 135 15.19 -27.19 -6.00
CA TYR A 135 16.07 -26.51 -5.03
C TYR A 135 17.55 -26.90 -5.17
N GLU A 136 17.88 -27.86 -6.03
CA GLU A 136 19.24 -28.38 -6.22
C GLU A 136 19.74 -28.15 -7.66
N PRO A 137 20.99 -27.70 -7.86
CA PRO A 137 21.59 -27.57 -9.18
C PRO A 137 21.95 -28.96 -9.74
N LEU A 138 21.44 -29.27 -10.93
CA LEU A 138 21.81 -30.50 -11.66
C LEU A 138 23.03 -30.20 -12.56
N LEU A 139 24.02 -31.10 -12.57
CA LEU A 139 25.19 -31.03 -13.47
C LEU A 139 24.82 -30.91 -14.96
N ARG A 140 23.61 -31.34 -15.35
CA ARG A 140 23.11 -31.28 -16.73
C ARG A 140 22.38 -29.98 -17.08
N GLU A 141 21.95 -29.22 -16.09
CA GLU A 141 21.14 -27.99 -16.26
C GLU A 141 21.50 -26.96 -15.15
N PRO A 142 22.68 -26.30 -15.24
CA PRO A 142 23.16 -25.37 -14.21
C PRO A 142 22.24 -24.15 -14.01
N ASN A 143 21.39 -23.84 -14.99
CA ASN A 143 20.49 -22.69 -14.95
C ASN A 143 19.08 -23.01 -14.38
N ASN A 144 18.79 -24.22 -13.92
CA ASN A 144 17.41 -24.63 -13.59
C ASN A 144 17.12 -24.79 -12.08
N TYR A 145 17.82 -24.03 -11.24
CA TYR A 145 17.62 -24.00 -9.78
C TYR A 145 17.16 -22.59 -9.34
N CYS A 146 16.44 -22.53 -8.22
CA CYS A 146 16.19 -21.26 -7.55
C CYS A 146 16.21 -21.44 -6.04
N ASP A 147 16.81 -20.48 -5.34
CA ASP A 147 16.99 -20.52 -3.90
C ASP A 147 15.63 -20.49 -3.17
N LYS A 148 15.53 -21.35 -2.14
CA LYS A 148 14.35 -21.46 -1.29
C LYS A 148 14.01 -20.12 -0.61
N THR A 149 15.00 -19.29 -0.35
CA THR A 149 14.88 -18.00 0.33
C THR A 149 14.02 -17.02 -0.46
N VAL A 150 14.30 -16.86 -1.76
CA VAL A 150 13.57 -15.94 -2.66
C VAL A 150 12.12 -16.36 -2.82
N TYR A 151 11.88 -17.67 -3.00
CA TYR A 151 10.53 -18.22 -3.12
C TYR A 151 9.71 -18.05 -1.83
N THR A 152 10.30 -18.40 -0.68
CA THR A 152 9.64 -18.27 0.63
C THR A 152 9.31 -16.80 0.93
N PHE A 153 10.23 -15.89 0.63
CA PHE A 153 10.03 -14.46 0.81
C PHE A 153 8.90 -13.91 -0.08
N SER A 154 8.86 -14.31 -1.36
CA SER A 154 7.81 -13.91 -2.30
C SER A 154 6.43 -14.38 -1.84
N LEU A 155 6.33 -15.61 -1.32
CA LEU A 155 5.11 -16.15 -0.75
C LEU A 155 4.67 -15.41 0.52
N ILE A 156 5.59 -15.15 1.46
CA ILE A 156 5.30 -14.40 2.69
C ILE A 156 4.79 -13.00 2.34
N HIS A 157 5.44 -12.32 1.41
CA HIS A 157 5.00 -11.00 0.97
C HIS A 157 3.60 -11.02 0.36
N LEU A 158 3.33 -11.99 -0.52
CA LEU A 158 2.03 -12.16 -1.16
C LEU A 158 0.93 -12.41 -0.11
N LEU A 159 1.20 -13.26 0.89
CA LEU A 159 0.31 -13.49 2.02
C LEU A 159 0.04 -12.21 2.83
N VAL A 160 1.07 -11.42 3.11
CA VAL A 160 0.94 -10.13 3.81
C VAL A 160 0.05 -9.16 3.02
N CYS A 161 0.27 -9.03 1.71
CA CYS A 161 -0.56 -8.18 0.85
C CYS A 161 -2.03 -8.60 0.87
N TYR A 162 -2.33 -9.90 0.78
CA TYR A 162 -3.69 -10.40 0.91
C TYR A 162 -4.31 -10.11 2.28
N GLY A 163 -3.53 -10.22 3.36
CA GLY A 163 -3.97 -9.84 4.70
C GLY A 163 -4.37 -8.37 4.80
N VAL A 164 -3.54 -7.47 4.26
CA VAL A 164 -3.83 -6.02 4.24
C VAL A 164 -5.06 -5.71 3.40
N ILE A 165 -5.23 -6.33 2.23
CA ILE A 165 -6.43 -6.18 1.40
C ILE A 165 -7.67 -6.66 2.16
N GLY A 166 -7.59 -7.80 2.84
CA GLY A 166 -8.68 -8.34 3.66
C GLY A 166 -9.10 -7.38 4.78
N LEU A 167 -8.14 -6.83 5.52
CA LEU A 167 -8.41 -5.81 6.55
C LEU A 167 -9.09 -4.58 5.95
N TRP A 168 -8.60 -4.08 4.81
CA TRP A 168 -9.18 -2.90 4.16
C TRP A 168 -10.63 -3.14 3.73
N VAL A 169 -10.93 -4.33 3.19
CA VAL A 169 -12.30 -4.72 2.83
C VAL A 169 -13.20 -4.81 4.07
N ILE A 170 -12.71 -5.37 5.18
CA ILE A 170 -13.45 -5.45 6.45
C ILE A 170 -13.82 -4.05 6.95
N GLU A 171 -12.87 -3.11 6.97
CA GLU A 171 -13.11 -1.72 7.37
C GLU A 171 -14.21 -1.06 6.52
N VAL A 172 -14.16 -1.23 5.19
CA VAL A 172 -15.18 -0.69 4.27
C VAL A 172 -16.57 -1.30 4.53
N ILE A 173 -16.63 -2.61 4.75
CA ILE A 173 -17.89 -3.31 5.05
C ILE A 173 -18.46 -2.83 6.38
N CYS A 174 -17.65 -2.73 7.44
CA CYS A 174 -18.07 -2.22 8.74
C CYS A 174 -18.67 -0.81 8.63
N LEU A 175 -18.03 0.09 7.90
CA LEU A 175 -18.53 1.45 7.66
C LEU A 175 -19.84 1.45 6.87
N ALA A 176 -19.94 0.64 5.82
CA ALA A 176 -21.15 0.53 5.01
C ALA A 176 -22.34 0.02 5.85
N LEU A 177 -22.13 -0.97 6.72
CA LEU A 177 -23.14 -1.49 7.65
C LEU A 177 -23.57 -0.43 8.65
N CYS A 178 -22.63 0.30 9.26
CA CYS A 178 -22.93 1.39 10.19
C CYS A 178 -23.81 2.48 9.53
N VAL A 179 -23.50 2.89 8.30
CA VAL A 179 -24.30 3.89 7.55
C VAL A 179 -25.70 3.36 7.22
N ARG A 180 -25.82 2.09 6.82
CA ARG A 180 -27.11 1.47 6.50
C ARG A 180 -28.02 1.34 7.72
N VAL A 181 -27.49 0.90 8.86
CA VAL A 181 -28.24 0.80 10.12
C VAL A 181 -28.74 2.16 10.57
N PHE A 182 -27.88 3.18 10.48
CA PHE A 182 -28.25 4.54 10.87
C PHE A 182 -29.28 5.18 9.92
N GLY A 183 -29.16 4.94 8.61
CA GLY A 183 -30.14 5.38 7.62
C GLY A 183 -31.54 4.76 7.82
N LEU A 184 -31.61 3.52 8.30
CA LEU A 184 -32.87 2.88 8.70
C LEU A 184 -33.45 3.48 9.99
N TRP A 185 -32.58 3.79 10.96
CA TRP A 185 -33.00 4.40 12.22
C TRP A 185 -33.54 5.83 12.04
N CYS A 186 -33.06 6.58 11.04
CA CYS A 186 -33.58 7.92 10.76
C CYS A 186 -34.86 7.93 9.91
N LYS A 187 -35.20 6.82 9.26
CA LYS A 187 -36.44 6.70 8.47
C LYS A 187 -37.65 6.36 9.33
N LYS A 188 -37.44 5.84 10.54
CA LYS A 188 -38.48 5.42 11.48
C LYS A 188 -38.72 6.50 12.54
#